data_AF-A0A2S2R786-F1
#
_entry.id   AF-A0A2S2R786-F1
#
_cell.length_a   1.000
_cell.length_b   1.000
_cell.length_c   1.000
_cell.angle_alpha   90.00
_cell.angle_beta   90.00
_cell.angle_gamma   90.00
#
_symmetry.space_group_name_H-M   'P 1'
#
loop_
_entity.id
_entity.type
_entity.pdbx_description
1 polymer ?
#
loop_
_entity_poly.entity_id
_entity_poly.type
_entity_poly.pdbx_seq_one_letter_code
_entity_poly.pdbx_strand_id
1 'polypeptide(L)'
;MNENERLTLWDTTMMPNIPGIPAIICLLFSPCVEIRYNPSFTKMIGAICGLGYDPITSRPLFGENDIEITFDTVMDSSILSKINVIRMLLNKCVNPEDEEGPGDIFELQHNLQIKLMQVFSLPTKFKAPEPFLRRYLWGSIPKSRLQSPYQENSPVNHPMAGADVYKLLWGVILSPTMSHGECKELMYKLCKIQRLKEKFSQNHYCSNSSLEELCCPLCHLTFSNNTSMQMHFNNYQHINRYENAREELYTFYTGQFTDIQYL
;
A
#
# COMPACT_ATOMS: atom_id res chain seq x y z
N MET A 1 -16.93 11.21 34.21
CA MET A 1 -15.99 10.71 33.19
C MET A 1 -15.90 9.22 33.38
N ASN A 2 -16.32 8.43 32.39
CA ASN A 2 -16.32 6.97 32.48
C ASN A 2 -14.87 6.45 32.37
N GLU A 3 -14.40 5.72 33.37
CA GLU A 3 -13.08 5.06 33.35
C GLU A 3 -12.97 3.94 32.29
N ASN A 4 -14.09 3.57 31.66
CA ASN A 4 -14.16 2.54 30.61
C ASN A 4 -13.67 3.00 29.22
N GLU A 5 -13.24 4.26 29.05
CA GLU A 5 -12.69 4.80 27.80
C GLU A 5 -11.16 4.93 27.82
N ARG A 6 -10.48 4.25 28.76
CA ARG A 6 -9.04 4.39 28.94
C ARG A 6 -8.31 3.10 28.55
N LEU A 7 -7.91 3.00 27.28
CA LEU A 7 -6.98 1.96 26.82
C LEU A 7 -5.58 2.28 27.34
N THR A 8 -5.09 1.49 28.28
CA THR A 8 -3.70 1.58 28.77
C THR A 8 -2.89 0.47 28.13
N LEU A 9 -2.03 0.83 27.18
CA LEU A 9 -1.13 -0.10 26.52
C LEU A 9 0.18 -0.17 27.31
N TRP A 10 0.43 -1.30 27.96
CA TRP A 10 1.70 -1.60 28.61
C TRP A 10 2.67 -2.15 27.55
N ASP A 11 3.94 -1.76 27.62
CA ASP A 11 5.02 -2.28 26.76
C ASP A 11 4.85 -2.05 25.24
N THR A 12 4.19 -0.96 24.83
CA THR A 12 4.15 -0.55 23.42
C THR A 12 5.22 0.48 23.09
N THR A 13 5.99 0.22 22.03
CA THR A 13 6.90 1.21 21.45
C THR A 13 6.17 2.03 20.40
N MET A 14 6.35 3.35 20.42
CA MET A 14 5.90 4.21 19.33
C MET A 14 6.64 3.82 18.05
N MET A 15 5.90 3.46 17.00
CA MET A 15 6.54 3.25 15.71
C MET A 15 7.19 4.55 15.22
N PRO A 16 8.39 4.47 14.62
CA PRO A 16 9.01 5.63 14.00
C PRO A 16 8.06 6.19 12.94
N ASN A 17 7.97 7.52 12.87
CA ASN A 17 7.11 8.22 11.92
C ASN A 17 7.72 8.22 10.51
N ILE A 18 7.84 7.04 9.92
CA ILE A 18 8.34 6.83 8.57
C ILE A 18 7.16 6.32 7.73
N PRO A 19 6.75 7.06 6.68
CA PRO A 19 5.64 6.67 5.82
C PRO A 19 5.82 5.27 5.22
N GLY A 20 4.73 4.50 5.14
CA GLY A 20 4.74 3.15 4.56
C GLY A 20 5.39 2.06 5.42
N ILE A 21 5.98 2.40 6.59
CA ILE A 21 6.54 1.39 7.50
C ILE A 21 5.54 0.30 7.90
N PRO A 22 4.29 0.62 8.30
CA PRO A 22 3.35 -0.42 8.68
C PRO A 22 3.13 -1.45 7.57
N ALA A 23 3.04 -0.98 6.32
CA ALA A 23 2.94 -1.84 5.15
C ALA A 23 4.21 -2.70 4.99
N ILE A 24 5.40 -2.09 5.00
CA ILE A 24 6.68 -2.81 4.84
C ILE A 24 6.86 -3.86 5.93
N ILE A 25 6.57 -3.56 7.20
CA ILE A 25 6.66 -4.51 8.31
C ILE A 25 5.70 -5.69 8.10
N CYS A 26 4.44 -5.42 7.72
CA CYS A 26 3.49 -6.48 7.41
C CYS A 26 4.01 -7.39 6.29
N LEU A 27 4.55 -6.79 5.22
CA LEU A 27 5.10 -7.53 4.08
C LEU A 27 6.37 -8.33 4.42
N LEU A 28 7.19 -7.86 5.36
CA LEU A 28 8.42 -8.52 5.78
C LEU A 28 8.17 -9.72 6.69
N PHE A 29 7.32 -9.55 7.70
CA PHE A 29 7.23 -10.51 8.81
C PHE A 29 5.99 -11.41 8.79
N SER A 30 5.05 -11.18 7.86
CA SER A 30 3.92 -12.11 7.73
C SER A 30 4.36 -13.39 7.01
N PRO A 31 3.98 -14.59 7.49
CA PRO A 31 4.37 -15.85 6.85
C PRO A 31 3.93 -15.93 5.39
N CYS A 32 2.66 -15.58 5.13
CA CYS A 32 2.07 -15.50 3.81
C CYS A 32 1.52 -14.09 3.56
N VAL A 33 1.61 -13.65 2.31
CA VAL A 33 1.14 -12.35 1.86
C VAL A 33 0.58 -12.47 0.45
N GLU A 34 -0.58 -11.86 0.21
CA GLU A 34 -1.11 -11.64 -1.14
C GLU A 34 -1.33 -10.14 -1.35
N ILE A 35 -0.68 -9.59 -2.39
CA ILE A 35 -0.77 -8.17 -2.72
C ILE A 35 -2.15 -7.84 -3.29
N ARG A 36 -2.71 -6.70 -2.88
CA ARG A 36 -3.95 -6.14 -3.43
C ARG A 36 -3.64 -5.17 -4.54
N TYR A 37 -4.41 -5.26 -5.62
CA TYR A 37 -4.32 -4.37 -6.77
C TYR A 37 -5.63 -3.61 -6.96
N ASN A 38 -5.56 -2.45 -7.60
CA ASN A 38 -6.77 -1.75 -8.03
C ASN A 38 -7.53 -2.60 -9.08
N PRO A 39 -8.82 -2.31 -9.32
CA PRO A 39 -9.64 -3.08 -10.26
C PRO A 39 -9.02 -3.26 -11.66
N SER A 40 -8.34 -2.25 -12.19
CA SER A 40 -7.65 -2.35 -13.49
C SER A 40 -6.29 -3.03 -13.45
N PHE A 41 -5.78 -3.46 -12.28
CA PHE A 41 -4.43 -3.99 -12.11
C PHE A 41 -3.32 -3.05 -12.59
N THR A 42 -3.50 -1.72 -12.51
CA THR A 42 -2.47 -0.75 -12.88
C THR A 42 -1.47 -0.48 -11.75
N LYS A 43 -1.85 -0.73 -10.49
CA LYS A 43 -1.01 -0.47 -9.31
C LYS A 43 -1.37 -1.32 -8.10
N MET A 44 -0.43 -1.41 -7.16
CA MET A 44 -0.64 -2.02 -5.84
C MET A 44 -1.35 -1.03 -4.90
N ILE A 45 -2.33 -1.53 -4.14
CA ILE A 45 -3.15 -0.73 -3.23
C ILE A 45 -3.13 -1.22 -1.79
N GLY A 46 -2.60 -2.41 -1.52
CA GLY A 46 -2.59 -3.01 -0.19
C GLY A 46 -2.03 -4.43 -0.18
N ALA A 47 -2.24 -5.14 0.91
CA ALA A 47 -1.94 -6.56 1.04
C ALA A 47 -2.86 -7.21 2.08
N ILE A 48 -3.13 -8.51 1.90
CA ILE A 48 -3.57 -9.39 2.97
C ILE A 48 -2.38 -10.20 3.47
N CYS A 49 -2.28 -10.33 4.78
CA CYS A 49 -1.15 -10.87 5.50
C CYS A 49 -1.64 -11.87 6.54
N GLY A 50 -0.99 -13.03 6.66
CA GLY A 50 -1.38 -14.04 7.64
C GLY A 50 -0.71 -15.39 7.40
N LEU A 51 -1.40 -16.47 7.74
CA LEU A 51 -0.92 -17.84 7.49
C LEU A 51 -1.24 -18.33 6.07
N GLY A 52 -2.00 -17.57 5.29
CA GLY A 52 -2.36 -17.92 3.92
C GLY A 52 -3.62 -18.78 3.86
N TYR A 53 -3.73 -19.56 2.79
CA TYR A 53 -4.92 -20.33 2.47
C TYR A 53 -4.58 -21.70 1.91
N ASP A 54 -5.53 -22.63 2.02
CA ASP A 54 -5.44 -23.93 1.36
C ASP A 54 -5.69 -23.77 -0.15
N PRO A 55 -4.72 -24.08 -1.03
CA PRO A 55 -4.86 -23.94 -2.49
C PRO A 55 -5.96 -24.81 -3.11
N ILE A 56 -6.36 -25.90 -2.45
CA ILE A 56 -7.38 -26.83 -2.96
C ILE A 56 -8.76 -26.31 -2.63
N THR A 57 -9.00 -25.97 -1.37
CA THR A 57 -10.32 -25.53 -0.90
C THR A 57 -10.54 -24.02 -1.01
N SER A 58 -9.47 -23.25 -1.27
CA SER A 58 -9.46 -21.77 -1.28
C SER A 58 -9.94 -21.13 0.03
N ARG A 59 -9.80 -21.85 1.15
CA ARG A 59 -10.19 -21.35 2.49
C ARG A 59 -8.97 -20.80 3.22
N PRO A 60 -9.11 -19.69 3.96
CA PRO A 60 -8.04 -19.18 4.81
C PRO A 60 -7.68 -20.23 5.87
N LEU A 61 -6.39 -20.38 6.16
CA LEU A 61 -5.90 -21.31 7.18
C LEU A 61 -6.22 -20.80 8.59
N PHE A 62 -6.13 -19.49 8.81
CA PHE A 62 -6.42 -18.88 10.11
C PHE A 62 -6.95 -17.44 9.95
N GLY A 63 -8.14 -17.33 9.33
CA GLY A 63 -8.70 -16.07 8.87
C GLY A 63 -8.99 -15.03 9.97
N GLU A 64 -9.18 -15.45 11.22
CA GLU A 64 -9.39 -14.55 12.37
C GLU A 64 -8.16 -13.69 12.68
N ASN A 65 -6.98 -14.12 12.23
CA ASN A 65 -5.71 -13.47 12.46
C ASN A 65 -5.13 -12.82 11.19
N ASP A 66 -5.87 -12.87 10.08
CA ASP A 66 -5.45 -12.18 8.87
C ASP A 66 -5.53 -10.67 9.08
N ILE A 67 -4.48 -9.97 8.63
CA ILE A 67 -4.39 -8.52 8.62
C ILE A 67 -4.52 -8.07 7.18
N GLU A 68 -5.46 -7.16 6.91
CA GLU A 68 -5.54 -6.50 5.61
C GLU A 68 -5.13 -5.04 5.74
N ILE A 69 -4.05 -4.68 5.04
CA ILE A 69 -3.46 -3.34 5.07
C ILE A 69 -3.68 -2.64 3.75
N THR A 70 -4.07 -1.37 3.81
CA THR A 70 -4.16 -0.47 2.65
C THR A 70 -2.90 0.38 2.58
N PHE A 71 -2.31 0.50 1.40
CA PHE A 71 -1.11 1.32 1.19
C PHE A 71 -1.48 2.79 1.03
N ASP A 72 -0.86 3.62 1.85
CA ASP A 72 -0.87 5.09 1.78
C ASP A 72 0.37 5.65 1.05
N THR A 73 1.28 4.77 0.65
CA THR A 73 2.46 5.05 -0.15
C THR A 73 2.47 4.18 -1.40
N VAL A 74 3.16 4.63 -2.45
CA VAL A 74 3.33 3.86 -3.69
C VAL A 74 4.30 2.71 -3.43
N MET A 75 3.82 1.49 -3.62
CA MET A 75 4.65 0.29 -3.66
C MET A 75 4.80 -0.16 -5.12
N ASP A 76 6.03 -0.48 -5.54
CA ASP A 76 6.35 -0.98 -6.87
C ASP A 76 7.07 -2.34 -6.82
N SER A 77 7.33 -2.93 -7.99
CA SER A 77 8.01 -4.23 -8.10
C SER A 77 9.46 -4.19 -7.60
N SER A 78 10.10 -3.01 -7.61
CA SER A 78 11.45 -2.81 -7.07
C SER A 78 11.46 -2.97 -5.55
N ILE A 79 10.50 -2.36 -4.86
CA ILE A 79 10.31 -2.53 -3.41
C ILE A 79 9.99 -3.99 -3.08
N LEU A 80 9.06 -4.61 -3.83
CA LEU A 80 8.68 -6.01 -3.62
C LEU A 80 9.89 -6.95 -3.74
N SER A 81 10.75 -6.73 -4.73
CA SER A 81 11.98 -7.51 -4.92
C SER A 81 12.96 -7.34 -3.75
N LYS A 82 13.11 -6.13 -3.22
CA LYS A 82 13.95 -5.89 -2.02
C LYS A 82 13.40 -6.59 -0.78
N ILE A 83 12.08 -6.59 -0.61
CA ILE A 83 11.41 -7.33 0.47
C ILE A 83 11.65 -8.84 0.31
N ASN A 84 11.55 -9.38 -0.91
CA ASN A 84 11.85 -10.78 -1.15
C ASN A 84 13.28 -11.16 -0.79
N VAL A 85 14.27 -10.32 -1.11
CA VAL A 85 15.65 -10.55 -0.67
C VAL A 85 15.74 -10.64 0.85
N ILE A 86 15.05 -9.75 1.59
CA ILE A 86 15.03 -9.80 3.05
C ILE A 86 14.35 -11.08 3.55
N ARG A 87 13.21 -11.46 2.97
CA ARG A 87 12.47 -12.70 3.33
C ARG A 87 13.32 -13.94 3.10
N MET A 88 14.11 -13.99 2.02
CA MET A 88 15.08 -15.06 1.79
C MET A 88 16.14 -15.12 2.90
N LEU A 89 16.68 -13.98 3.33
CA LEU A 89 17.64 -13.93 4.44
C LEU A 89 17.00 -14.34 5.77
N LEU A 90 15.75 -13.93 6.02
CA LEU A 90 14.99 -14.35 7.21
C LEU A 90 14.74 -15.86 7.23
N ASN A 91 14.42 -16.47 6.09
CA ASN A 91 14.23 -17.92 6.01
C ASN A 91 15.51 -18.68 6.38
N LYS A 92 16.69 -18.20 5.97
CA LYS A 92 17.98 -18.77 6.40
C LYS A 92 18.16 -18.70 7.91
N CYS A 93 17.76 -17.59 8.54
CA CYS A 93 17.86 -17.45 10.01
C CYS A 93 16.99 -18.42 10.80
N VAL A 94 15.86 -18.87 10.23
CA VAL A 94 14.86 -19.68 10.96
C VAL A 94 14.84 -21.14 10.51
N ASN A 95 15.63 -21.51 9.51
CA ASN A 95 15.70 -22.87 9.02
C ASN A 95 16.54 -23.74 9.99
N PRO A 96 15.93 -24.72 10.67
CA PRO A 96 16.64 -25.54 11.64
C PRO A 96 17.61 -26.54 10.99
N GLU A 97 17.49 -26.77 9.68
CA GLU A 97 18.34 -27.70 8.91
C GLU A 97 19.60 -27.03 8.35
N ASP A 98 19.68 -25.69 8.40
CA ASP A 98 20.87 -24.97 7.93
C ASP A 98 21.99 -25.11 8.99
N GLU A 99 23.06 -25.81 8.64
CA GLU A 99 24.28 -25.97 9.46
C GLU A 99 25.14 -24.69 9.46
N GLU A 100 24.52 -23.52 9.66
CA GLU A 100 25.25 -22.25 9.72
C GLU A 100 26.05 -22.15 11.03
N GLY A 101 27.35 -21.84 10.93
CA GLY A 101 28.22 -21.60 12.08
C GLY A 101 28.00 -20.19 12.67
N PRO A 102 28.55 -19.89 13.87
CA PRO A 102 28.39 -18.57 14.50
C PRO A 102 28.84 -17.39 13.62
N GLY A 103 29.86 -17.58 12.79
CA GLY A 103 30.34 -16.55 11.85
C GLY A 103 29.34 -16.22 10.74
N ASP A 104 28.64 -17.24 10.23
CA ASP A 104 27.65 -17.11 9.16
C ASP A 104 26.44 -16.30 9.65
N ILE A 105 26.02 -16.53 10.91
CA ILE A 105 24.91 -15.81 11.55
C ILE A 105 25.23 -14.30 11.68
N PHE A 106 26.45 -13.92 12.07
CA PHE A 106 26.82 -12.50 12.18
C PHE A 106 26.79 -11.79 10.82
N GLU A 107 27.30 -12.44 9.77
CA GLU A 107 27.26 -11.90 8.42
C GLU A 107 25.81 -11.79 7.92
N LEU A 108 24.98 -12.81 8.17
CA LEU A 108 23.56 -12.82 7.82
C LEU A 108 22.80 -11.68 8.51
N GLN A 109 23.02 -11.47 9.80
CA GLN A 109 22.43 -10.36 10.56
C GLN A 109 22.89 -8.99 10.04
N HIS A 110 24.17 -8.84 9.73
CA HIS A 110 24.70 -7.60 9.15
C HIS A 110 24.08 -7.30 7.79
N ASN A 111 23.97 -8.32 6.93
CA ASN A 111 23.31 -8.21 5.64
C ASN A 111 21.83 -7.84 5.78
N LEU A 112 21.11 -8.49 6.70
CA LEU A 112 19.73 -8.14 7.05
C LEU A 112 19.59 -6.69 7.45
N GLN A 113 20.45 -6.20 8.36
CA GLN A 113 20.45 -4.82 8.81
C GLN A 113 20.64 -3.85 7.64
N ILE A 114 21.63 -4.10 6.78
CA ILE A 114 21.88 -3.26 5.59
C ILE A 114 20.65 -3.23 4.68
N LYS A 115 20.05 -4.39 4.38
CA LYS A 115 18.89 -4.48 3.48
C LYS A 115 17.65 -3.81 4.07
N LEU A 116 17.40 -3.95 5.37
CA LEU A 116 16.32 -3.26 6.06
C LEU A 116 16.51 -1.74 5.98
N MET A 117 17.72 -1.24 6.29
CA MET A 117 18.03 0.19 6.19
C MET A 117 17.85 0.71 4.76
N GLN A 118 18.25 -0.05 3.75
CA GLN A 118 18.03 0.31 2.34
C GLN A 118 16.55 0.46 2.00
N VAL A 119 15.69 -0.45 2.47
CA VAL A 119 14.24 -0.39 2.22
C VAL A 119 13.60 0.80 2.95
N PHE A 120 13.93 1.01 4.22
CA PHE A 120 13.36 2.12 5.01
C PHE A 120 13.88 3.50 4.61
N SER A 121 15.01 3.57 3.90
CA SER A 121 15.57 4.83 3.40
C SER A 121 15.06 5.22 2.01
N LEU A 122 14.16 4.45 1.40
CA LEU A 122 13.64 4.77 0.07
C LEU A 122 12.78 6.04 0.10
N PRO A 123 12.90 6.93 -0.91
CA PRO A 123 12.03 8.08 -1.03
C PRO A 123 10.55 7.67 -1.09
N THR A 124 9.74 8.23 -0.20
CA THR A 124 8.32 7.92 -0.15
C THR A 124 7.54 8.76 -1.18
N LYS A 125 6.72 8.09 -1.99
CA LYS A 125 5.63 8.72 -2.74
C LYS A 125 4.31 8.41 -2.02
N PHE A 126 3.60 9.43 -1.57
CA PHE A 126 2.29 9.29 -0.92
C PHE A 126 1.20 9.11 -1.97
N LYS A 127 0.30 8.16 -1.76
CA LYS A 127 -0.89 8.01 -2.59
C LYS A 127 -2.16 8.11 -1.74
N ALA A 128 -3.29 8.30 -2.40
CA ALA A 128 -4.57 8.15 -1.75
C ALA A 128 -4.73 6.68 -1.30
N PRO A 129 -5.16 6.41 -0.06
CA PRO A 129 -5.55 5.08 0.35
C PRO A 129 -6.73 4.59 -0.51
N GLU A 130 -6.61 3.37 -1.03
CA GLU A 130 -7.63 2.78 -1.90
C GLU A 130 -8.04 1.44 -1.28
N PRO A 131 -9.22 1.36 -0.65
CA PRO A 131 -9.64 0.14 0.03
C PRO A 131 -9.88 -0.97 -0.99
N PHE A 132 -9.42 -2.18 -0.69
CA PHE A 132 -9.78 -3.36 -1.47
C PHE A 132 -11.25 -3.72 -1.24
N LEU A 133 -11.99 -3.98 -2.32
CA LEU A 133 -13.44 -4.22 -2.27
C LEU A 133 -13.80 -5.57 -1.64
N ARG A 134 -12.98 -6.59 -1.87
CA ARG A 134 -13.22 -7.97 -1.42
C ARG A 134 -12.36 -8.31 -0.22
N ARG A 135 -12.64 -7.64 0.90
CA ARG A 135 -11.80 -7.72 2.09
C ARG A 135 -11.65 -9.14 2.62
N TYR A 136 -10.48 -9.44 3.17
CA TYR A 136 -10.13 -10.72 3.79
C TYR A 136 -10.26 -11.98 2.90
N LEU A 137 -10.33 -11.81 1.57
CA LEU A 137 -10.35 -12.96 0.64
C LEU A 137 -8.96 -13.25 0.07
N TRP A 138 -8.44 -14.45 0.29
CA TRP A 138 -7.23 -14.94 -0.37
C TRP A 138 -7.51 -15.49 -1.78
N GLY A 139 -6.46 -15.69 -2.58
CA GLY A 139 -6.54 -16.29 -3.90
C GLY A 139 -7.31 -15.44 -4.91
N SER A 140 -7.35 -14.12 -4.71
CA SER A 140 -8.16 -13.21 -5.54
C SER A 140 -7.50 -12.88 -6.88
N ILE A 141 -6.21 -13.18 -7.02
CA ILE A 141 -5.42 -12.86 -8.22
C ILE A 141 -5.57 -13.99 -9.25
N PRO A 142 -5.97 -13.68 -10.51
CA PRO A 142 -5.99 -14.68 -11.58
C PRO A 142 -4.61 -15.29 -11.85
N LYS A 143 -4.54 -16.61 -12.00
CA LYS A 143 -3.28 -17.33 -12.26
C LYS A 143 -2.50 -16.80 -13.48
N SER A 144 -3.21 -16.36 -14.53
CA SER A 144 -2.60 -15.80 -15.74
C SER A 144 -1.88 -14.46 -15.52
N ARG A 145 -2.16 -13.76 -14.41
CA ARG A 145 -1.51 -12.50 -14.06
C ARG A 145 -0.38 -12.67 -13.06
N LEU A 146 -0.34 -13.80 -12.33
CA LEU A 146 0.66 -14.04 -11.30
C LEU A 146 2.07 -14.06 -11.89
N GLN A 147 2.98 -13.36 -11.24
CA GLN A 147 4.40 -13.37 -11.56
C GLN A 147 5.18 -14.01 -10.40
N SER A 148 5.81 -15.14 -10.70
CA SER A 148 6.62 -15.87 -9.72
C SER A 148 7.87 -15.05 -9.36
N PRO A 149 8.24 -14.96 -8.07
CA PRO A 149 9.52 -14.41 -7.64
C PRO A 149 10.68 -15.40 -7.80
N TYR A 150 10.38 -16.66 -8.14
CA TYR A 150 11.35 -17.72 -8.33
C TYR A 150 11.80 -17.82 -9.79
N GLN A 151 12.96 -18.44 -10.02
CA GLN A 151 13.44 -18.79 -11.36
C GLN A 151 12.49 -19.77 -12.05
N GLU A 152 12.47 -19.79 -13.38
CA GLU A 152 11.52 -20.59 -14.19
C GLU A 152 11.52 -22.10 -13.84
N ASN A 153 12.66 -22.64 -13.42
CA ASN A 153 12.82 -24.05 -13.07
C ASN A 153 12.52 -24.38 -11.60
N SER A 154 12.03 -23.42 -10.81
CA SER A 154 11.73 -23.63 -9.41
C SER A 154 10.58 -24.62 -9.23
N PRO A 155 10.67 -25.56 -8.27
CA PRO A 155 9.55 -26.44 -7.93
C PRO A 155 8.37 -25.69 -7.28
N VAL A 156 8.58 -24.45 -6.81
CA VAL A 156 7.54 -23.62 -6.20
C VAL A 156 6.73 -22.92 -7.30
N ASN A 157 5.58 -23.50 -7.65
CA ASN A 157 4.71 -23.03 -8.72
C ASN A 157 3.41 -22.32 -8.23
N HIS A 158 3.29 -22.08 -6.93
CA HIS A 158 2.12 -21.45 -6.33
C HIS A 158 2.53 -20.54 -5.14
N PRO A 159 1.84 -19.42 -4.89
CA PRO A 159 2.13 -18.52 -3.76
C PRO A 159 2.17 -19.21 -2.40
N MET A 160 1.34 -20.22 -2.19
CA MET A 160 1.26 -20.99 -0.94
C MET A 160 2.10 -22.28 -0.94
N ALA A 161 2.82 -22.59 -2.01
CA ALA A 161 3.72 -23.75 -2.06
C ALA A 161 5.04 -23.49 -1.32
N GLY A 162 5.87 -24.52 -1.17
CA GLY A 162 7.16 -24.44 -0.46
C GLY A 162 7.06 -24.55 1.06
N ALA A 163 8.18 -24.91 1.69
CA ALA A 163 8.31 -25.12 3.14
C ALA A 163 8.78 -23.86 3.90
N ASP A 164 9.19 -22.81 3.18
CA ASP A 164 9.63 -21.54 3.77
C ASP A 164 8.57 -20.94 4.70
N VAL A 165 9.03 -20.50 5.88
CA VAL A 165 8.18 -19.78 6.86
C VAL A 165 7.72 -18.46 6.27
N TYR A 166 8.64 -17.68 5.71
CA TYR A 166 8.36 -16.42 5.03
C TYR A 166 8.31 -16.65 3.52
N LYS A 167 7.13 -17.04 3.01
CA LYS A 167 6.93 -17.28 1.56
C LYS A 167 7.26 -16.04 0.74
N LEU A 168 7.98 -16.17 -0.37
CA LEU A 168 8.30 -14.99 -1.19
C LEU A 168 7.03 -14.36 -1.77
N LEU A 169 7.05 -13.03 -1.90
CA LEU A 169 5.95 -12.23 -2.39
C LEU A 169 5.84 -12.39 -3.91
N TRP A 170 4.68 -12.83 -4.37
CA TRP A 170 4.36 -12.94 -5.79
C TRP A 170 3.90 -11.58 -6.31
N GLY A 171 4.42 -11.21 -7.47
CA GLY A 171 3.98 -10.01 -8.19
C GLY A 171 2.83 -10.32 -9.13
N VAL A 172 2.43 -9.31 -9.91
CA VAL A 172 1.53 -9.49 -11.05
C VAL A 172 1.99 -8.69 -12.25
N ILE A 173 1.57 -9.13 -13.43
CA ILE A 173 1.67 -8.36 -14.67
C ILE A 173 0.65 -7.21 -14.57
N LEU A 174 1.18 -5.99 -14.39
CA LEU A 174 0.36 -4.77 -14.34
C LEU A 174 -0.27 -4.48 -15.71
N SER A 175 -1.49 -3.95 -15.69
CA SER A 175 -2.17 -3.47 -16.88
C SER A 175 -1.56 -2.14 -17.33
N PRO A 176 -1.32 -1.95 -18.65
CA PRO A 176 -0.93 -0.66 -19.19
C PRO A 176 -2.11 0.32 -19.32
N THR A 177 -3.34 -0.11 -18.98
CA THR A 177 -4.55 0.69 -19.15
C THR A 177 -5.40 0.71 -17.89
N MET A 178 -6.02 1.86 -17.64
CA MET A 178 -7.00 2.07 -16.58
C MET A 178 -8.41 2.12 -17.17
N SER A 179 -9.40 1.62 -16.43
CA SER A 179 -10.79 1.65 -16.85
C SER A 179 -11.31 3.08 -16.95
N HIS A 180 -12.27 3.31 -17.86
CA HIS A 180 -12.93 4.62 -17.99
C HIS A 180 -13.57 5.09 -16.67
N GLY A 181 -14.10 4.16 -15.87
CA GLY A 181 -14.69 4.47 -14.57
C GLY A 181 -13.65 5.00 -13.58
N GLU A 182 -12.48 4.36 -13.48
CA GLU A 182 -11.38 4.83 -12.63
C GLU A 182 -10.81 6.17 -13.12
N CYS A 183 -10.63 6.37 -14.43
CA CYS A 183 -10.24 7.67 -15.00
C CYS A 183 -11.23 8.78 -14.63
N LYS A 184 -12.53 8.52 -14.78
CA LYS A 184 -13.58 9.49 -14.45
C LYS A 184 -13.61 9.84 -12.97
N GLU A 185 -13.45 8.83 -12.11
CA GLU A 185 -13.39 9.03 -10.66
C GLU A 185 -12.16 9.87 -10.27
N LEU A 186 -10.99 9.54 -10.79
CA LEU A 186 -9.75 10.27 -10.52
C LEU A 186 -9.84 11.73 -10.99
N MET A 187 -10.34 11.94 -12.21
CA MET A 187 -10.62 13.27 -12.77
C MET A 187 -11.60 14.05 -11.88
N TYR A 188 -12.71 13.43 -11.45
CA TYR A 188 -13.65 14.07 -10.53
C TYR A 188 -12.99 14.55 -9.23
N LYS A 189 -12.16 13.70 -8.61
CA LYS A 189 -11.44 14.04 -7.37
C LYS A 189 -10.50 15.24 -7.58
N LEU A 190 -9.74 15.25 -8.68
CA LEU A 190 -8.82 16.34 -9.01
C LEU A 190 -9.57 17.66 -9.31
N CYS A 191 -10.59 17.62 -10.17
CA CYS A 191 -11.46 18.77 -10.47
C CYS A 191 -12.08 19.37 -9.20
N LYS A 192 -12.57 18.51 -8.30
CA LYS A 192 -13.19 18.95 -7.04
C LYS A 192 -12.17 19.68 -6.15
N ILE A 193 -10.94 19.18 -6.05
CA ILE A 193 -9.88 19.85 -5.28
C ILE A 193 -9.52 21.21 -5.88
N GLN A 194 -9.37 21.29 -7.21
CA GLN A 194 -9.07 22.55 -7.88
C GLN A 194 -10.16 23.61 -7.66
N ARG A 195 -11.44 23.22 -7.84
CA ARG A 195 -12.58 24.11 -7.56
C ARG A 195 -12.58 24.62 -6.12
N LEU A 196 -12.25 23.77 -5.16
CA LEU A 196 -12.15 24.17 -3.75
C LEU A 196 -10.98 25.13 -3.52
N LYS A 197 -9.81 24.88 -4.14
CA LYS A 197 -8.66 25.80 -4.08
C LYS A 197 -9.01 27.19 -4.65
N GLU A 198 -9.70 27.25 -5.77
CA GLU A 198 -10.18 28.50 -6.39
C GLU A 198 -11.20 29.22 -5.50
N LYS A 199 -12.15 28.48 -4.91
CA LYS A 199 -13.12 29.04 -3.96
C LYS A 199 -12.44 29.66 -2.74
N PHE A 200 -11.35 29.07 -2.26
CA PHE A 200 -10.60 29.59 -1.10
C PHE A 200 -9.69 30.75 -1.46
N SER A 201 -9.17 30.85 -2.69
CA SER A 201 -8.37 31.99 -3.13
C SER A 201 -9.20 33.24 -3.41
N GLN A 202 -10.47 33.07 -3.83
CA GLN A 202 -11.36 34.18 -4.16
C GLN A 202 -12.15 34.73 -2.95
N ASN A 203 -12.37 33.93 -1.90
CA ASN A 203 -13.20 34.32 -0.75
C ASN A 203 -12.36 34.69 0.48
N HIS A 204 -11.96 35.96 0.59
CA HIS A 204 -11.46 36.51 1.87
C HIS A 204 -12.57 36.68 2.92
N TYR A 205 -13.84 36.70 2.51
CA TYR A 205 -15.00 36.90 3.39
C TYR A 205 -16.23 36.18 2.84
N CYS A 206 -16.45 34.91 3.19
CA CYS A 206 -17.79 34.34 3.08
C CYS A 206 -18.05 33.40 4.26
N SER A 207 -18.70 33.97 5.26
CA SER A 207 -19.14 33.33 6.50
C SER A 207 -20.44 32.54 6.34
N ASN A 208 -20.89 32.29 5.11
CA ASN A 208 -22.18 31.66 4.87
C ASN A 208 -21.99 30.23 4.35
N SER A 209 -22.38 29.32 5.23
CA SER A 209 -22.49 27.87 5.07
C SER A 209 -23.00 27.46 3.69
N SER A 210 -22.11 26.96 2.84
CA SER A 210 -22.52 25.90 1.93
C SER A 210 -22.67 24.64 2.77
N LEU A 211 -23.88 24.06 2.81
CA LEU A 211 -24.20 22.75 3.39
C LEU A 211 -23.38 21.57 2.80
N GLU A 212 -22.43 21.85 1.90
CA GLU A 212 -21.46 20.87 1.43
C GLU A 212 -20.42 20.62 2.52
N GLU A 213 -20.36 19.37 2.96
CA GLU A 213 -19.33 18.86 3.84
C GLU A 213 -17.93 19.19 3.28
N LEU A 214 -17.14 19.95 4.04
CA LEU A 214 -15.77 20.31 3.68
C LEU A 214 -14.90 19.05 3.76
N CYS A 215 -14.85 18.30 2.67
CA CYS A 215 -14.15 17.02 2.61
C CYS A 215 -13.16 16.97 1.45
N CYS A 216 -11.95 16.53 1.72
CA CYS A 216 -10.94 16.29 0.69
C CYS A 216 -11.20 14.93 0.02
N PRO A 217 -11.53 14.89 -1.29
CA PRO A 217 -11.90 13.65 -1.97
C PRO A 217 -10.73 12.69 -2.23
N LEU A 218 -9.47 13.16 -2.11
CA LEU A 218 -8.27 12.32 -2.20
C LEU A 218 -7.82 11.77 -0.84
N CYS A 219 -7.98 12.54 0.23
CA CYS A 219 -7.49 12.15 1.55
C CYS A 219 -8.58 11.58 2.46
N HIS A 220 -9.85 11.71 2.07
CA HIS A 220 -11.01 11.30 2.87
C HIS A 220 -11.03 11.95 4.27
N LEU A 221 -10.55 13.19 4.36
CA LEU A 221 -10.54 13.99 5.58
C LEU A 221 -11.64 15.05 5.53
N THR A 222 -12.40 15.16 6.63
CA THR A 222 -13.43 16.18 6.85
C THR A 222 -12.88 17.34 7.67
N PHE A 223 -13.34 18.55 7.38
CA PHE A 223 -12.85 19.79 7.97
C PHE A 223 -14.00 20.60 8.57
N SER A 224 -13.75 21.28 9.68
CA SER A 224 -14.75 22.12 10.36
C SER A 224 -14.89 23.51 9.74
N ASN A 225 -13.87 23.97 9.00
CA ASN A 225 -13.85 25.30 8.39
C ASN A 225 -12.90 25.37 7.18
N ASN A 226 -13.09 26.38 6.34
CA ASN A 226 -12.31 26.59 5.10
C ASN A 226 -10.81 26.73 5.38
N THR A 227 -10.42 27.42 6.46
CA THR A 227 -9.01 27.65 6.81
C THR A 227 -8.27 26.34 7.07
N SER A 228 -8.86 25.42 7.83
CA SER A 228 -8.27 24.11 8.11
C SER A 228 -8.11 23.26 6.85
N MET A 229 -9.07 23.34 5.92
CA MET A 229 -8.99 22.66 4.63
C MET A 229 -7.92 23.28 3.71
N GLN A 230 -7.80 24.60 3.71
CA GLN A 230 -6.75 25.31 2.97
C GLN A 230 -5.36 24.97 3.51
N MET A 231 -5.19 24.91 4.83
CA MET A 231 -3.94 24.42 5.45
C MET A 231 -3.65 22.98 5.03
N HIS A 232 -4.65 22.11 4.97
CA HIS A 232 -4.51 20.75 4.46
C HIS A 232 -4.04 20.71 3.00
N PHE A 233 -4.58 21.56 2.12
CA PHE A 233 -4.13 21.63 0.72
C PHE A 233 -2.67 22.06 0.55
N ASN A 234 -2.12 22.77 1.53
CA ASN A 234 -0.70 23.15 1.57
C ASN A 234 0.18 22.12 2.29
N ASN A 235 -0.39 21.03 2.83
CA ASN A 235 0.38 19.97 3.46
C ASN A 235 1.17 19.16 2.42
N TYR A 236 2.45 18.90 2.67
CA TYR A 236 3.32 18.20 1.73
C TYR A 236 2.82 16.80 1.33
N GLN A 237 2.16 16.06 2.24
CA GLN A 237 1.59 14.75 1.93
C GLN A 237 0.39 14.89 1.01
N HIS A 238 -0.47 15.89 1.24
CA HIS A 238 -1.59 16.17 0.33
C HIS A 238 -1.09 16.55 -1.06
N ILE A 239 -0.11 17.46 -1.14
CA ILE A 239 0.50 17.88 -2.41
C ILE A 239 1.04 16.65 -3.15
N ASN A 240 1.81 15.79 -2.47
CA ASN A 240 2.36 14.60 -3.10
C ASN A 240 1.26 13.61 -3.58
N ARG A 241 0.19 13.43 -2.80
CA ARG A 241 -0.98 12.63 -3.23
C ARG A 241 -1.67 13.22 -4.46
N TYR A 242 -1.85 14.54 -4.51
CA TYR A 242 -2.45 15.25 -5.64
C TYR A 242 -1.60 15.09 -6.90
N GLU A 243 -0.28 15.30 -6.80
CA GLU A 243 0.65 15.14 -7.91
C GLU A 243 0.69 13.71 -8.43
N ASN A 244 0.80 12.71 -7.56
CA ASN A 244 0.79 11.30 -7.98
C ASN A 244 -0.55 10.91 -8.64
N ALA A 245 -1.68 11.37 -8.10
CA ALA A 245 -3.00 11.16 -8.69
C ALA A 245 -3.12 11.80 -10.08
N ARG A 246 -2.49 12.97 -10.25
CA ARG A 246 -2.46 13.68 -11.53
C ARG A 246 -1.57 12.97 -12.55
N GLU A 247 -0.35 12.59 -12.17
CA GLU A 247 0.56 11.79 -13.01
C GLU A 247 -0.11 10.48 -13.46
N GLU A 248 -0.83 9.81 -12.56
CA GLU A 248 -1.59 8.61 -12.87
C GLU A 248 -2.68 8.88 -13.92
N LEU A 249 -3.47 9.95 -13.75
CA LEU A 249 -4.48 10.31 -14.74
C LEU A 249 -3.85 10.61 -16.10
N TYR A 250 -2.79 11.41 -16.16
CA TYR A 250 -2.09 11.72 -17.42
C TYR A 250 -1.53 10.47 -18.09
N THR A 251 -1.06 9.49 -17.32
CA THR A 251 -0.49 8.25 -17.85
C THR A 251 -1.54 7.38 -18.53
N PHE A 252 -2.75 7.31 -17.97
CA PHE A 252 -3.76 6.34 -18.41
C PHE A 252 -4.97 6.95 -19.13
N TYR A 253 -5.09 8.28 -19.17
CA TYR A 253 -6.21 8.93 -19.84
C TYR A 253 -6.07 8.85 -21.37
N THR A 254 -7.08 8.28 -22.03
CA THR A 254 -7.11 8.10 -23.50
C THR A 254 -8.03 9.09 -24.22
N GLY A 255 -8.61 10.06 -23.50
CA GLY A 255 -9.48 11.11 -24.06
C GLY A 255 -8.69 12.28 -24.66
N GLN A 256 -9.35 13.42 -24.88
CA GLN A 256 -8.66 14.60 -25.40
C GLN A 256 -7.81 15.24 -24.30
N PHE A 257 -6.54 15.51 -24.58
CA PHE A 257 -5.63 16.10 -23.57
C PHE A 257 -6.16 17.41 -22.97
N THR A 258 -6.92 18.18 -23.74
CA THR A 258 -7.61 19.41 -23.30
C THR A 258 -8.54 19.19 -22.11
N ASP A 259 -9.09 17.98 -21.93
CA ASP A 259 -10.00 17.64 -20.84
C ASP A 259 -9.29 17.65 -19.47
N ILE A 260 -7.99 17.38 -19.46
CA ILE A 260 -7.18 17.23 -18.25
C ILE A 260 -6.04 18.23 -18.15
N GLN A 261 -5.75 18.99 -19.21
CA GLN A 261 -4.62 19.93 -19.31
C GLN A 261 -4.57 20.97 -18.17
N TYR A 262 -5.71 21.32 -17.60
CA TYR A 262 -5.82 22.35 -16.56
C TYR A 262 -5.93 21.78 -15.14
N LEU A 263 -5.84 20.45 -14.97
CA LEU A 263 -5.76 19.75 -13.67
C LEU A 263 -4.30 19.71 -13.17
#